data_AF-A0A523T9S0-F1
#
_entry.id   AF-A0A523T9S0-F1
#
_cell.length_a   1.000
_cell.length_b   1.000
_cell.length_c   1.000
_cell.angle_alpha   90.00
_cell.angle_beta   90.00
_cell.angle_gamma   90.00
#
_symmetry.space_group_name_H-M   'P 1'
#
loop_
_entity.id
_entity.type
_entity.pdbx_description
1 polymer ?
#
loop_
_entity_poly.entity_id
_entity_poly.type
_entity_poly.pdbx_seq_one_letter_code
_entity_poly.pdbx_strand_id
1 'polypeptide(L)'
;MSEFKYPASFKGKYAGVFVLTIVQFLGGAIHAIIGLGLIYAASGELVYNVYTLLYGVFSIIFAYGLWAGKKSGWLGTIIVSLFVIVVDVSTVLNVQLIAGVPRTAAFGEIFISLVFLVYLFQPKIVRVFKEHN
;
A
#
# COMPACT_ATOMS: atom_id res chain seq x y z
N MET A 1 9.08 -34.89 5.89
CA MET A 1 8.72 -33.47 5.66
C MET A 1 9.38 -33.04 4.36
N SER A 2 8.60 -32.77 3.30
CA SER A 2 9.15 -32.35 2.02
C SER A 2 9.75 -30.95 2.14
N GLU A 3 11.01 -30.80 1.72
CA GLU A 3 11.66 -29.50 1.57
C GLU A 3 10.77 -28.57 0.74
N PHE A 4 10.26 -27.51 1.36
CA PHE A 4 9.54 -26.46 0.67
C PHE A 4 10.59 -25.70 -0.17
N LYS A 5 10.84 -26.15 -1.39
CA LYS A 5 11.69 -25.42 -2.36
C LYS A 5 11.03 -24.08 -2.62
N TYR A 6 11.52 -23.04 -1.96
CA TYR A 6 11.06 -21.67 -2.10
C TYR A 6 11.07 -21.29 -3.59
N PRO A 7 9.91 -21.06 -4.23
CA PRO A 7 9.88 -20.66 -5.62
C PRO A 7 10.48 -19.26 -5.72
N ALA A 8 11.52 -19.11 -6.55
CA ALA A 8 12.22 -17.87 -6.90
C ALA A 8 12.36 -16.88 -5.71
N SER A 9 13.41 -17.06 -4.92
CA SER A 9 13.79 -16.08 -3.90
C SER A 9 14.85 -15.12 -4.45
N PHE A 10 14.64 -13.81 -4.31
CA PHE A 10 15.71 -12.84 -4.52
C PHE A 10 16.33 -12.53 -3.16
N LYS A 11 17.59 -12.91 -2.96
CA LYS A 11 18.30 -12.77 -1.68
C LYS A 11 17.52 -13.35 -0.48
N GLY A 12 16.89 -14.52 -0.65
CA GLY A 12 16.12 -15.18 0.41
C GLY A 12 14.72 -14.61 0.66
N LYS A 13 14.28 -13.59 -0.10
CA LYS A 13 12.92 -13.04 -0.02
C LYS A 13 12.05 -13.57 -1.15
N TYR A 14 10.78 -13.87 -0.86
CA TYR A 14 9.81 -14.30 -1.87
C TYR A 14 9.67 -13.22 -2.96
N ALA A 15 9.89 -13.58 -4.23
CA ALA A 15 9.92 -12.63 -5.34
C ALA A 15 8.70 -11.70 -5.41
N GLY A 16 7.50 -12.18 -5.09
CA GLY A 16 6.32 -11.31 -5.12
C GLY A 16 6.23 -10.34 -3.94
N VAL A 17 6.78 -10.64 -2.75
CA VAL A 17 6.90 -9.65 -1.68
C VAL A 17 7.86 -8.54 -2.10
N PHE A 18 8.94 -8.90 -2.80
CA PHE A 18 9.88 -7.94 -3.37
C PHE A 18 9.20 -7.02 -4.40
N VAL A 19 8.43 -7.58 -5.35
CA VAL A 19 7.69 -6.79 -6.34
C VAL A 19 6.67 -5.87 -5.68
N LEU A 20 5.85 -6.39 -4.75
CA LEU A 20 4.89 -5.58 -4.00
C LEU A 20 5.56 -4.44 -3.24
N THR A 21 6.70 -4.71 -2.61
CA THR A 21 7.47 -3.71 -1.89
C THR A 21 7.89 -2.57 -2.82
N ILE A 22 8.38 -2.88 -4.02
CA ILE A 22 8.75 -1.86 -5.02
C ILE A 22 7.53 -1.07 -5.46
N VAL A 23 6.43 -1.74 -5.82
CA VAL A 23 5.19 -1.09 -6.26
C VAL A 23 4.66 -0.16 -5.18
N GLN A 24 4.63 -0.60 -3.92
CA GLN A 24 4.15 0.20 -2.79
C GLN A 24 5.07 1.37 -2.49
N PHE A 25 6.38 1.18 -2.58
CA PHE A 25 7.35 2.26 -2.39
C PHE A 25 7.21 3.32 -3.48
N LEU A 26 7.14 2.93 -4.75
CA LEU A 26 6.99 3.85 -5.87
C LEU A 26 5.64 4.57 -5.83
N GLY A 27 4.55 3.84 -5.60
CA GLY A 27 3.23 4.42 -5.40
C GLY A 27 3.23 5.41 -4.25
N GLY A 28 3.82 5.03 -3.11
CA GLY A 28 3.96 5.90 -1.95
C GLY A 28 4.76 7.17 -2.23
N ALA A 29 5.87 7.06 -2.95
CA ALA A 29 6.70 8.20 -3.35
C ALA A 29 5.94 9.17 -4.25
N ILE A 30 5.19 8.66 -5.23
CA ILE A 30 4.35 9.49 -6.10
C ILE A 30 3.32 10.27 -5.28
N HIS A 31 2.59 9.60 -4.38
CA HIS A 31 1.60 10.25 -3.52
C HIS A 31 2.21 11.27 -2.55
N ALA A 32 3.36 10.96 -1.96
CA ALA A 32 4.04 11.89 -1.06
C ALA A 32 4.48 13.17 -1.80
N ILE A 33 5.04 13.03 -3.00
CA ILE A 33 5.45 14.16 -3.83
C ILE A 33 4.24 14.98 -4.30
N ILE A 34 3.17 14.32 -4.76
CA ILE A 34 1.94 15.00 -5.19
C ILE A 34 1.31 15.74 -4.01
N GLY A 35 1.10 15.08 -2.88
CA GLY A 35 0.51 15.68 -1.69
C GLY A 35 1.32 16.88 -1.19
N LEU A 36 2.65 16.75 -1.11
CA LEU A 36 3.52 17.86 -0.73
C LEU A 36 3.45 19.02 -1.73
N GLY A 37 3.45 18.72 -3.03
CA GLY A 37 3.34 19.71 -4.10
C GLY A 37 2.01 20.48 -4.04
N LEU A 38 0.90 19.79 -3.82
CA LEU A 38 -0.43 20.40 -3.70
C LEU A 38 -0.54 21.29 -2.45
N ILE A 39 0.03 20.87 -1.32
CA ILE A 39 0.12 21.69 -0.10
C ILE A 39 0.94 22.95 -0.37
N TYR A 40 2.14 22.80 -0.97
CA TYR A 40 3.02 23.93 -1.26
C TYR A 40 2.38 24.93 -2.24
N ALA A 41 1.67 24.43 -3.24
CA ALA A 41 0.97 25.25 -4.23
C ALA A 41 -0.37 25.84 -3.71
N ALA A 42 -0.80 25.50 -2.48
CA ALA A 42 -2.10 25.85 -1.92
C ALA A 42 -3.27 25.55 -2.89
N SER A 43 -3.19 24.40 -3.59
CA SER A 43 -4.11 24.01 -4.65
C SER A 43 -5.03 22.88 -4.21
N GLY A 44 -6.32 22.97 -4.53
CA GLY A 44 -7.32 21.94 -4.19
C GLY A 44 -7.69 21.92 -2.71
N GLU A 45 -8.37 20.85 -2.31
CA GLU A 45 -8.85 20.67 -0.94
C GLU A 45 -7.71 20.28 0.00
N LEU A 46 -7.47 21.07 1.05
CA LEU A 46 -6.37 20.81 1.99
C LEU A 46 -6.44 19.41 2.61
N VAL A 47 -7.65 18.94 2.92
CA VAL A 47 -7.87 17.61 3.49
C VAL A 47 -7.39 16.51 2.54
N TYR A 48 -7.70 16.63 1.25
CA TYR A 48 -7.21 15.69 0.22
C TYR A 48 -5.69 15.75 0.09
N ASN A 49 -5.11 16.95 0.11
CA ASN A 49 -3.66 17.11 -0.04
C ASN A 49 -2.90 16.46 1.13
N VAL A 50 -3.38 16.67 2.36
CA VAL A 50 -2.83 16.05 3.58
C VAL A 50 -3.03 14.54 3.55
N TYR A 51 -4.22 14.06 3.17
CA TYR A 51 -4.50 12.63 2.99
C TYR A 51 -3.53 11.99 1.99
N THR A 52 -3.37 12.59 0.81
CA THR A 52 -2.48 12.11 -0.26
C THR A 52 -1.04 12.03 0.23
N LEU A 53 -0.57 13.05 0.95
CA LEU A 53 0.76 13.06 1.56
C LEU A 53 0.92 11.93 2.59
N LEU A 54 0.00 11.81 3.54
CA LEU A 54 0.07 10.79 4.60
C LEU A 54 -0.02 9.38 4.03
N TYR A 55 -0.89 9.15 3.05
CA TYR A 55 -0.97 7.88 2.33
C TYR A 55 0.38 7.54 1.68
N GLY A 56 1.01 8.51 1.02
CA GLY A 56 2.34 8.34 0.43
C GLY A 56 3.42 7.96 1.45
N VAL A 57 3.50 8.72 2.55
CA VAL A 57 4.46 8.50 3.63
C VAL A 57 4.28 7.14 4.29
N PHE A 58 3.04 6.77 4.66
CA PHE A 58 2.78 5.46 5.26
C PHE A 58 3.06 4.31 4.31
N SER A 59 2.76 4.47 3.02
CA SER A 59 3.09 3.47 2.00
C SER A 59 4.60 3.22 1.93
N ILE A 60 5.43 4.28 1.96
CA ILE A 60 6.89 4.16 2.00
C ILE A 60 7.36 3.44 3.28
N ILE A 61 6.87 3.86 4.45
CA ILE A 61 7.26 3.29 5.74
C ILE A 61 6.93 1.79 5.79
N PHE A 62 5.73 1.40 5.36
CA PHE A 62 5.33 -0.01 5.37
C PHE A 62 5.96 -0.83 4.25
N ALA A 63 6.28 -0.23 3.09
CA ALA A 63 7.11 -0.86 2.07
C ALA A 63 8.50 -1.20 2.64
N TYR A 64 9.13 -0.28 3.38
CA TYR A 64 10.38 -0.59 4.07
C TYR A 64 10.21 -1.71 5.11
N GLY A 65 9.08 -1.74 5.84
CA GLY A 65 8.74 -2.84 6.73
C GLY A 65 8.63 -4.19 6.00
N LEU A 66 7.95 -4.23 4.86
CA LEU A 66 7.83 -5.40 3.99
C LEU A 66 9.19 -5.85 3.47
N TRP A 67 10.01 -4.90 3.01
CA TRP A 67 11.39 -5.16 2.61
C TRP A 67 12.16 -5.86 3.73
N ALA A 68 12.07 -5.33 4.95
CA ALA A 68 12.77 -5.85 6.11
C ALA A 68 12.16 -7.16 6.66
N GLY A 69 11.09 -7.69 6.06
CA GLY A 69 10.41 -8.89 6.56
C GLY A 69 9.69 -8.68 7.89
N LYS A 70 9.42 -7.43 8.28
CA LYS A 70 8.84 -7.10 9.59
C LYS A 70 7.31 -7.27 9.56
N LYS A 71 6.76 -7.83 10.65
CA LYS A 71 5.31 -7.91 10.89
C LYS A 71 4.60 -6.56 10.77
N SER A 72 5.24 -5.48 11.21
CA SER A 72 4.69 -4.13 11.10
C SER A 72 4.52 -3.66 9.66
N GLY A 73 5.41 -4.05 8.74
CA GLY A 73 5.25 -3.75 7.31
C GLY A 73 4.08 -4.51 6.68
N TRP A 74 3.92 -5.79 7.05
CA TRP A 74 2.80 -6.62 6.61
C TRP A 74 1.45 -6.07 7.12
N LEU A 75 1.32 -5.86 8.44
CA LEU A 75 0.10 -5.31 9.03
C LEU A 75 -0.20 -3.89 8.54
N GLY A 76 0.81 -3.03 8.50
CA GLY A 76 0.63 -1.65 8.05
C GLY A 76 0.16 -1.55 6.60
N THR A 77 0.69 -2.40 5.71
CA THR A 77 0.24 -2.46 4.32
C THR A 77 -1.21 -2.91 4.21
N ILE A 78 -1.62 -3.91 5.00
CA ILE A 78 -3.03 -4.33 5.06
C ILE A 78 -3.92 -3.18 5.52
N ILE A 79 -3.55 -2.49 6.60
CA ILE A 79 -4.32 -1.38 7.17
C ILE A 79 -4.46 -0.24 6.16
N VAL A 80 -3.36 0.18 5.53
CA VAL A 80 -3.38 1.24 4.52
C VAL A 80 -4.22 0.84 3.32
N SER A 81 -4.08 -0.40 2.83
CA SER A 81 -4.86 -0.89 1.68
C SER A 81 -6.37 -0.89 1.99
N LEU A 82 -6.77 -1.34 3.18
CA LEU A 82 -8.17 -1.32 3.60
C LEU A 82 -8.71 0.11 3.74
N PHE A 83 -7.91 1.01 4.31
CA PHE A 83 -8.30 2.42 4.46
C PHE A 83 -8.50 3.10 3.11
N VAL A 84 -7.57 2.91 2.17
CA VAL A 84 -7.66 3.43 0.79
C VAL A 84 -8.90 2.89 0.09
N ILE A 85 -9.16 1.59 0.17
CA ILE A 85 -10.39 0.98 -0.39
C ILE A 85 -11.65 1.67 0.16
N VAL A 86 -11.72 1.90 1.48
CA VAL A 86 -12.89 2.56 2.09
C VAL A 86 -13.07 3.98 1.56
N VAL A 87 -11.99 4.78 1.50
CA VAL A 87 -12.03 6.15 0.95
C VAL A 87 -12.44 6.15 -0.52
N ASP A 88 -11.83 5.30 -1.33
CA ASP A 88 -12.06 5.27 -2.78
C ASP A 88 -13.44 4.75 -3.16
N VAL A 89 -13.91 3.70 -2.49
CA VAL A 89 -15.28 3.20 -2.69
C VAL A 89 -16.28 4.30 -2.34
N SER A 90 -16.02 5.08 -1.28
CA SER A 90 -16.86 6.22 -0.94
C SER A 90 -16.93 7.26 -2.08
N THR A 91 -15.80 7.52 -2.74
CA THR A 91 -15.71 8.41 -3.91
C THR A 91 -16.45 7.85 -5.13
N VAL A 92 -16.26 6.56 -5.42
CA VAL A 92 -16.95 5.87 -6.53
C VAL A 92 -18.46 5.89 -6.33
N LEU A 93 -18.94 5.67 -5.10
CA LEU A 93 -20.36 5.64 -4.75
C LEU A 93 -21.00 7.03 -4.51
N ASN A 94 -20.24 8.12 -4.66
CA ASN A 94 -20.68 9.50 -4.37
C ASN A 94 -21.03 9.78 -2.89
N VAL A 95 -20.41 9.06 -1.94
CA VAL A 95 -20.53 9.29 -0.48
C VAL A 95 -19.18 9.78 0.06
N GLN A 96 -18.64 10.82 -0.55
CA GLN A 96 -17.23 11.25 -0.38
C GLN A 96 -16.84 11.44 1.09
N LEU A 97 -16.01 10.53 1.62
CA LEU A 97 -15.41 10.68 2.95
C LEU A 97 -14.27 11.71 2.96
N ILE A 98 -13.55 11.80 1.83
CA ILE A 98 -12.50 12.79 1.59
C ILE A 98 -12.86 13.53 0.31
N ALA A 99 -13.22 14.81 0.44
CA ALA A 99 -13.55 15.65 -0.69
C ALA A 99 -12.31 15.88 -1.57
N GLY A 100 -12.49 15.86 -2.90
CA GLY A 100 -11.42 16.14 -3.87
C GLY A 100 -10.68 14.91 -4.43
N VAL A 101 -10.96 13.70 -3.94
CA VAL A 101 -10.39 12.46 -4.52
C VAL A 101 -10.87 12.27 -5.96
N PRO A 102 -9.96 12.18 -6.96
CA PRO A 102 -10.34 11.95 -8.35
C PRO A 102 -10.93 10.55 -8.54
N ARG A 103 -12.12 10.42 -9.14
CA ARG A 103 -12.77 9.12 -9.38
C ARG A 103 -11.91 8.15 -10.20
N THR A 104 -11.15 8.65 -11.17
CA THR A 104 -10.23 7.83 -11.98
C THR A 104 -9.09 7.25 -11.15
N ALA A 105 -8.54 8.02 -10.22
CA ALA A 105 -7.51 7.56 -9.28
C ALA A 105 -8.09 6.50 -8.34
N ALA A 106 -9.27 6.76 -7.77
CA ALA A 106 -9.97 5.84 -6.88
C ALA A 106 -10.15 4.43 -7.46
N PHE A 107 -10.51 4.29 -8.74
CA PHE A 107 -10.61 2.96 -9.36
C PHE A 107 -9.27 2.22 -9.43
N GLY A 108 -8.19 2.92 -9.76
CA GLY A 108 -6.84 2.35 -9.82
C GLY A 108 -6.34 1.94 -8.44
N GLU A 109 -6.55 2.81 -7.45
CA GLU A 109 -6.14 2.60 -6.06
C GLU A 109 -6.91 1.45 -5.38
N ILE A 110 -8.23 1.31 -5.64
CA ILE A 110 -9.00 0.12 -5.24
C ILE A 110 -8.38 -1.15 -5.82
N PHE A 111 -8.15 -1.19 -7.13
CA PHE A 111 -7.64 -2.38 -7.80
C PHE A 111 -6.28 -2.80 -7.23
N ILE A 112 -5.35 -1.84 -7.11
CA ILE A 112 -4.02 -2.07 -6.56
C ILE A 112 -4.12 -2.55 -5.10
N SER A 113 -4.93 -1.89 -4.27
CA SER A 113 -5.11 -2.26 -2.86
C SER A 113 -5.66 -3.69 -2.70
N LEU A 114 -6.59 -4.11 -3.56
CA LEU A 114 -7.08 -5.49 -3.59
C LEU A 114 -5.97 -6.49 -3.95
N VAL A 115 -5.11 -6.16 -4.93
CA VAL A 115 -3.95 -6.99 -5.29
C VAL A 115 -3.00 -7.16 -4.09
N PHE A 116 -2.72 -6.08 -3.36
CA PHE A 116 -1.93 -6.15 -2.13
C PHE A 116 -2.56 -7.10 -1.11
N LEU A 117 -3.86 -6.92 -0.79
CA LEU A 117 -4.55 -7.76 0.18
C LEU A 117 -4.55 -9.24 -0.23
N VAL A 118 -4.96 -9.55 -1.46
CA VAL A 118 -5.02 -10.93 -1.98
C VAL A 118 -3.66 -11.60 -1.86
N TYR A 119 -2.57 -10.90 -2.22
CA TYR A 119 -1.24 -11.47 -2.14
C TYR A 119 -0.75 -11.65 -0.69
N LEU A 120 -0.95 -10.65 0.17
CA LEU A 120 -0.47 -10.69 1.55
C LEU A 120 -1.24 -11.69 2.43
N PHE A 121 -2.46 -12.06 2.05
CA PHE A 121 -3.24 -13.12 2.70
C PHE A 121 -2.95 -14.53 2.17
N GLN A 122 -2.10 -14.69 1.14
CA GLN A 122 -1.73 -16.03 0.68
C GLN A 122 -1.07 -16.81 1.84
N PRO A 123 -1.46 -18.06 2.12
CA PRO A 123 -0.97 -18.81 3.29
C PRO A 123 0.56 -18.88 3.37
N LYS A 124 1.23 -19.01 2.22
CA LYS A 124 2.69 -19.00 2.12
C LYS A 124 3.31 -17.68 2.59
N ILE A 125 2.68 -16.54 2.32
CA ILE A 125 3.16 -15.21 2.72
C ILE A 125 2.88 -14.96 4.20
N VAL A 126 1.69 -15.33 4.66
CA VAL A 126 1.32 -15.21 6.08
C VAL A 126 2.30 -15.97 6.99
N ARG A 127 2.77 -17.16 6.57
CA ARG A 127 3.77 -17.93 7.32
C ARG A 127 5.08 -17.18 7.49
N VAL A 128 5.60 -16.54 6.42
CA VAL A 128 6.83 -15.74 6.46
C VAL A 128 6.77 -14.69 7.55
N PHE A 129 5.68 -13.93 7.58
CA PHE A 129 5.54 -12.86 8.54
C PHE A 129 5.19 -13.37 9.93
N LYS A 130 4.63 -14.57 10.11
CA LYS A 130 4.33 -15.15 11.43
C LYS A 130 5.57 -15.75 12.12
N GLU A 131 6.44 -16.41 11.36
CA GLU A 131 7.58 -17.21 11.85
C GLU A 131 8.82 -16.39 12.19
N HIS A 132 8.96 -15.16 11.70
CA HIS A 132 10.08 -14.25 12.04
C HIS A 132 9.93 -13.53 13.40
N ASN A 133 9.56 -14.25 14.45
CA ASN A 133 9.47 -13.74 15.84
C ASN A 133 10.49 -14.40 16.76
#